data_AF-A0A7V8Y5D5-F1
#
_entry.id   AF-A0A7V8Y5D5-F1
#
_cell.length_a   1.000
_cell.length_b   1.000
_cell.length_c   1.000
_cell.angle_alpha   90.00
_cell.angle_beta   90.00
_cell.angle_gamma   90.00
#
_symmetry.space_group_name_H-M   'P 1'
#
loop_
_entity.id
_entity.type
_entity.pdbx_description
1 polymer ?
#
loop_
_entity_poly.entity_id
_entity_poly.type
_entity_poly.pdbx_seq_one_letter_code
_entity_poly.pdbx_strand_id
1 'polypeptide(L)' 'SFADLVETGSMAAARAAGKLRIEGKDYVMADGDVVEFRFNV' A
#
# COMPACT_ATOMS: atom_id res chain seq x y z
N SER A 1 -0.32 4.08 -3.64
CA SER A 1 -0.90 5.40 -3.34
C SER A 1 -2.42 5.31 -3.28
N PHE A 2 -3.12 6.31 -2.72
CA PHE A 2 -4.58 6.39 -2.75
C PHE A 2 -5.15 6.30 -4.17
N ALA A 3 -4.48 6.92 -5.15
CA ALA A 3 -4.87 6.84 -6.55
C ALA A 3 -4.85 5.39 -7.09
N ASP A 4 -3.83 4.60 -6.72
CA ASP A 4 -3.76 3.18 -7.10
C ASP A 4 -4.86 2.35 -6.43
N LEU A 5 -5.20 2.67 -5.18
CA LEU A 5 -6.28 1.98 -4.47
C LEU A 5 -7.65 2.28 -5.11
N VAL A 6 -7.87 3.53 -5.48
CA VAL A 6 -9.11 3.98 -6.14
C VAL A 6 -9.23 3.38 -7.54
N GLU A 7 -8.13 3.33 -8.29
CA GLU A 7 -8.09 2.75 -9.65
C GLU A 7 -8.32 1.23 -9.62
N THR A 8 -7.76 0.53 -8.63
CA THR A 8 -7.89 -0.94 -8.52
C THR A 8 -9.16 -1.37 -7.78
N GLY A 9 -9.87 -0.44 -7.12
CA GLY A 9 -11.12 -0.67 -6.41
C GLY A 9 -11.00 -1.48 -5.11
N SER A 10 -9.87 -2.14 -4.85
CA SER A 10 -9.62 -2.86 -3.60
C SER A 10 -8.13 -3.12 -3.36
N MET A 11 -7.74 -3.27 -2.09
CA MET A 11 -6.38 -3.67 -1.71
C MET A 11 -5.94 -5.00 -2.34
N ALA A 12 -6.86 -5.95 -2.52
CA ALA A 12 -6.57 -7.24 -3.13
C ALA A 12 -6.22 -7.10 -4.62
N ALA A 13 -6.94 -6.24 -5.35
CA ALA A 13 -6.65 -5.94 -6.74
C ALA A 13 -5.33 -5.15 -6.89
N ALA A 14 -5.02 -4.22 -5.98
CA ALA A 14 -3.73 -3.54 -5.93
C ALA A 14 -2.56 -4.51 -5.68
N ARG A 15 -2.75 -5.54 -4.83
CA ARG A 15 -1.79 -6.63 -4.64
C ARG A 15 -1.61 -7.45 -5.91
N ALA A 16 -2.70 -7.86 -6.55
CA ALA A 16 -2.66 -8.65 -7.79
C ALA A 16 -2.00 -7.90 -8.96
N ALA A 17 -2.17 -6.57 -9.02
CA ALA A 17 -1.55 -5.69 -10.00
C ALA A 17 -0.06 -5.39 -9.74
N GLY A 18 0.54 -5.94 -8.67
CA GLY A 18 1.94 -5.73 -8.34
C GLY A 18 2.27 -4.32 -7.83
N LYS A 19 1.26 -3.52 -7.48
CA LYS A 19 1.42 -2.14 -6.99
C LYS A 19 1.68 -2.06 -5.49
N LEU A 20 1.58 -3.18 -4.77
CA LEU A 20 1.83 -3.24 -3.33
C LEU A 20 3.32 -3.40 -3.05
N ARG A 21 3.91 -2.43 -2.35
CA ARG A 21 5.28 -2.50 -1.87
C ARG A 21 5.30 -2.78 -0.37
N ILE A 22 6.25 -3.61 0.06
CA ILE A 22 6.53 -3.81 1.48
C ILE A 22 7.70 -2.91 1.81
N GLU A 23 7.41 -1.89 2.60
CA GLU A 23 8.37 -0.87 2.99
C GLU A 23 8.83 -1.12 4.44
N GLY A 24 10.12 -0.90 4.70
CA GLY A 24 10.74 -1.10 6.01
C GLY A 24 10.56 0.09 6.96
N LYS A 25 11.17 0.00 8.14
CA LYS A 25 11.10 1.04 9.19
C LYS A 25 11.62 2.42 8.76
N ASP A 26 12.45 2.48 7.72
CA ASP A 26 13.08 3.70 7.22
C ASP A 26 12.21 4.40 6.15
N TYR A 27 11.00 3.90 5.93
CA TYR A 27 10.06 4.48 4.98
C TYR A 27 9.50 5.81 5.47
N VAL A 28 9.67 6.85 4.65
CA VAL A 28 9.07 8.17 4.87
C VAL A 28 7.70 8.19 4.22
N MET A 29 6.65 8.24 5.03
CA MET A 29 5.28 8.32 4.51
C MET A 29 5.04 9.63 3.78
N ALA A 30 4.38 9.55 2.61
CA ALA A 30 3.93 10.70 1.86
C ALA A 30 2.42 10.93 2.07
N ASP A 31 1.97 12.16 1.84
CA ASP A 31 0.55 12.49 1.85
C ASP A 31 -0.21 11.67 0.78
N GLY A 32 -1.33 11.07 1.16
CA GLY A 32 -2.11 10.17 0.29
C GLY A 32 -1.59 8.73 0.18
N ASP A 33 -0.61 8.32 1.00
CA ASP A 33 -0.24 6.91 1.12
C ASP A 33 -1.31 6.12 1.88
N VAL A 34 -1.65 4.95 1.34
CA VAL A 34 -2.50 3.96 2.01
C VAL A 34 -1.62 2.81 2.44
N VAL A 35 -1.55 2.57 3.74
CA VAL A 35 -0.57 1.65 4.33
C VAL A 35 -1.27 0.66 5.23
N GLU A 36 -0.88 -0.61 5.12
CA GLU A 36 -1.33 -1.68 5.99
C GLU A 36 -0.18 -2.06 6.92
N PHE A 37 -0.26 -1.65 8.18
CA PHE A 37 0.74 -1.99 9.18
C PHE A 37 0.62 -3.45 9.57
N ARG A 38 1.68 -4.22 9.31
CA ARG A 38 1.82 -5.57 9.84
C ARG A 38 2.57 -5.50 11.16
N PHE A 39 1.83 -5.61 12.26
CA PHE A 39 2.39 -5.91 13.56
C PHE A 39 2.11 -7.39 13.84
N ASN A 40 3.08 -8.10 14.41
CA ASN A 40 3.07 -9.53 14.67
C ASN A 40 3.48 -10.41 13.47
N VAL A 41 4.69 -10.95 13.58
CA VAL A 41 5.09 -12.24 13.01
C VAL A 41 5.36 -13.16 14.19
#